data_AF-A0A7C0X3N7-F1
#
_entry.id   AF-A0A7C0X3N7-F1
#
_cell.length_a   1.000
_cell.length_b   1.000
_cell.length_c   1.000
_cell.angle_alpha   90.00
_cell.angle_beta   90.00
_cell.angle_gamma   90.00
#
_symmetry.space_group_name_H-M   'P 1'
#
loop_
_entity.id
_entity.type
_entity.pdbx_description
1 polymer ?
#
loop_
_entity_poly.entity_id
_entity_poly.type
_entity_poly.pdbx_seq_one_letter_code
_entity_poly.pdbx_strand_id
1 'polypeptide(L)'
;RGLCNVGSCVSNPHITDAGIRVANVFARRILSGNFKEIADYLLNYVGACGLVWGAYSQKAFSIGMSCHRLGVPAVLGPHSAKYRHLYLGLKENLESYNVRDIKDGSVHNLGPVPEHLIYVAESMEEAMVMCCKLCFRNNDLPEGRQLKITNYIDIYKKYYGRMPDDLHYYIRDEFDIPYAAKDEIMELLKAAGWEPKKPIKSPTLLDPKEIWTYEAMRQGKKWYTV
;
A
#
# COMPACT_ATOMS: atom_id res chain seq x y z
N ARG A 1 -2.70 -18.86 -12.96
CA ARG A 1 -1.33 -19.04 -12.44
C ARG A 1 -0.53 -17.80 -12.82
N GLY A 2 0.15 -17.15 -11.88
CA GLY A 2 1.00 -15.98 -12.15
C GLY A 2 2.28 -16.08 -11.35
N LEU A 3 3.38 -16.42 -12.01
CA LEU A 3 4.74 -16.40 -11.47
C LEU A 3 5.66 -16.05 -12.64
N CYS A 4 6.43 -14.97 -12.50
CA CYS A 4 7.36 -14.51 -13.53
C CYS A 4 8.72 -14.26 -12.91
N ASN A 5 9.74 -14.98 -13.36
CA ASN A 5 11.12 -14.66 -13.02
C ASN A 5 11.58 -13.49 -13.90
N VAL A 6 11.74 -12.31 -13.29
CA VAL A 6 12.08 -11.07 -14.00
C VAL A 6 13.56 -11.03 -14.43
N GLY A 7 14.42 -11.86 -13.82
CA GLY A 7 15.83 -11.99 -14.18
C GLY A 7 16.78 -11.81 -13.01
N SER A 8 17.92 -11.18 -13.27
CA SER A 8 18.97 -10.96 -12.25
C SER A 8 18.67 -9.77 -11.34
N CYS A 9 19.54 -9.44 -10.39
CA CYS A 9 19.35 -8.28 -9.50
C CYS A 9 19.22 -6.94 -10.25
N VAL A 10 19.81 -6.81 -11.45
CA VAL A 10 19.68 -5.61 -12.30
C VAL A 10 18.37 -5.58 -13.09
N SER A 11 17.56 -6.63 -13.00
CA SER A 11 16.22 -6.71 -13.59
C SER A 11 15.12 -6.22 -12.61
N ASN A 12 15.44 -5.99 -11.33
CA ASN A 12 14.51 -5.40 -10.35
C ASN A 12 13.89 -4.05 -10.78
N PRO A 13 14.59 -3.16 -11.52
CA PRO A 13 13.97 -1.95 -12.06
C PRO A 13 12.73 -2.22 -12.92
N HIS A 14 12.61 -3.39 -13.56
CA HIS A 14 11.40 -3.74 -14.32
C HIS A 14 10.18 -3.98 -13.42
N ILE A 15 10.38 -4.40 -12.16
CA ILE A 15 9.30 -4.54 -11.18
C ILE A 15 8.78 -3.16 -10.78
N THR A 16 9.69 -2.23 -10.49
CA THR A 16 9.32 -0.85 -10.17
C THR A 16 8.73 -0.13 -11.39
N ASP A 17 9.26 -0.38 -12.60
CA ASP A 17 8.74 0.16 -13.85
C ASP A 17 7.32 -0.34 -14.12
N ALA A 18 7.00 -1.60 -13.81
CA ALA A 18 5.63 -2.11 -13.92
C ALA A 18 4.65 -1.27 -13.07
N GLY A 19 5.02 -0.93 -11.83
CA GLY A 19 4.24 -0.02 -10.98
C GLY A 19 4.12 1.38 -11.57
N ILE A 20 5.23 1.96 -12.04
CA ILE A 20 5.26 3.29 -12.68
C ILE A 20 4.38 3.32 -13.93
N ARG A 21 4.41 2.28 -14.75
CA ARG A 21 3.56 2.15 -15.94
C ARG A 21 2.09 2.03 -15.60
N VAL A 22 1.73 1.46 -14.45
CA VAL A 22 0.33 1.47 -14.01
C VAL A 22 -0.16 2.92 -13.83
N ALA A 23 0.66 3.77 -13.21
CA ALA A 23 0.34 5.20 -13.05
C ALA A 23 0.25 5.94 -14.41
N ASN A 24 1.18 5.66 -15.32
CA ASN A 24 1.22 6.31 -16.64
C ASN A 24 0.10 5.84 -17.57
N VAL A 25 -0.12 4.53 -17.72
CA VAL A 25 -1.05 3.97 -18.71
C VAL A 25 -2.50 4.07 -18.22
N PHE A 26 -2.78 3.68 -16.97
CA PHE A 26 -4.16 3.66 -16.47
C PHE A 26 -4.60 5.03 -15.95
N ALA A 27 -3.74 5.74 -15.21
CA ALA A 27 -4.07 7.04 -14.65
C ALA A 27 -3.58 8.23 -15.49
N ARG A 28 -2.91 7.99 -16.63
CA ARG A 28 -2.44 9.04 -17.55
C ARG A 28 -1.55 10.08 -16.86
N ARG A 29 -0.77 9.65 -15.87
CA ARG A 29 0.19 10.48 -15.13
C ARG A 29 1.42 10.76 -15.99
N ILE A 30 1.87 12.00 -16.02
CA ILE A 30 3.09 12.41 -16.74
C ILE A 30 4.31 11.86 -15.99
N LEU A 31 5.29 11.31 -16.72
CA LEU A 31 6.48 10.69 -16.12
C LEU A 31 7.66 11.67 -15.98
N SER A 32 7.92 12.51 -16.99
CA SER A 32 9.11 13.35 -16.99
C SER A 32 9.12 14.34 -15.81
N GLY A 33 10.20 14.29 -15.03
CA GLY A 33 10.41 15.16 -13.87
C GLY A 33 9.43 14.97 -12.72
N ASN A 34 8.57 13.95 -12.73
CA ASN A 34 7.36 13.89 -11.89
C ASN A 34 7.37 12.76 -10.84
N PHE A 35 8.54 12.46 -10.29
CA PHE A 35 8.71 11.32 -9.39
C PHE A 35 7.78 11.36 -8.16
N LYS A 36 7.56 12.54 -7.58
CA LYS A 36 6.74 12.74 -6.38
C LYS A 36 5.28 12.31 -6.60
N GLU A 37 4.68 12.72 -7.71
CA GLU A 37 3.30 12.38 -8.06
C GLU A 37 3.13 10.88 -8.36
N ILE A 38 4.12 10.28 -9.04
CA ILE A 38 4.10 8.85 -9.34
C ILE A 38 4.20 8.03 -8.04
N ALA A 39 5.10 8.38 -7.13
CA ALA A 39 5.22 7.70 -5.84
C ALA A 39 3.94 7.84 -5.00
N ASP A 40 3.34 9.03 -4.97
CA ASP A 40 2.05 9.26 -4.30
C ASP A 40 0.92 8.40 -4.89
N TYR A 41 0.87 8.28 -6.22
CA TYR A 41 -0.08 7.42 -6.89
C TYR A 41 0.13 5.94 -6.53
N LEU A 42 1.37 5.44 -6.55
CA LEU A 42 1.64 4.05 -6.19
C LEU A 42 1.25 3.76 -4.72
N LEU A 43 1.57 4.68 -3.81
CA LEU A 43 1.24 4.56 -2.39
C LEU A 43 -0.26 4.52 -2.12
N ASN A 44 -1.06 5.27 -2.89
CA ASN A 44 -2.50 5.39 -2.65
C ASN A 44 -3.36 4.40 -3.46
N TYR A 45 -2.85 3.91 -4.59
CA TYR A 45 -3.66 3.15 -5.57
C TYR A 45 -3.13 1.74 -5.87
N VAL A 46 -1.82 1.51 -5.79
CA VAL A 46 -1.20 0.26 -6.29
C VAL A 46 -0.84 -0.66 -5.12
N GLY A 47 -1.67 -1.67 -4.89
CA GLY A 47 -1.44 -2.69 -3.86
C GLY A 47 -0.29 -3.63 -4.24
N ALA A 48 0.90 -3.35 -3.71
CA ALA A 48 2.09 -4.16 -3.90
C ALA A 48 2.93 -4.18 -2.62
N CYS A 49 3.69 -5.25 -2.42
CA CYS A 49 4.66 -5.38 -1.34
C CYS A 49 5.90 -6.13 -1.84
N GLY A 50 7.08 -5.59 -1.56
CA GLY A 50 8.34 -6.29 -1.77
C GLY A 50 8.64 -7.25 -0.62
N LEU A 51 9.34 -8.34 -0.91
CA LEU A 51 9.89 -9.25 0.10
C LEU A 51 11.38 -9.44 -0.16
N VAL A 52 12.21 -9.10 0.83
CA VAL A 52 13.66 -9.29 0.79
C VAL A 52 14.11 -10.09 2.02
N TRP A 53 13.88 -11.40 1.97
CA TRP A 53 14.08 -12.29 3.13
C TRP A 53 15.56 -12.46 3.52
N GLY A 54 16.45 -12.63 2.54
CA GLY A 54 17.88 -12.90 2.75
C GLY A 54 18.80 -11.70 2.48
N ALA A 55 18.40 -10.47 2.84
CA ALA A 55 19.24 -9.30 2.59
C ALA A 55 20.53 -9.34 3.41
N TYR A 56 21.65 -9.61 2.73
CA TYR A 56 23.01 -9.51 3.29
C TYR A 56 23.82 -8.37 2.66
N SER A 57 23.59 -8.08 1.37
CA SER A 57 24.38 -7.10 0.62
C SER A 57 23.79 -5.69 0.67
N GLN A 58 24.67 -4.68 0.58
CA GLN A 58 24.25 -3.28 0.40
C GLN A 58 23.37 -3.08 -0.84
N LYS A 59 23.52 -3.94 -1.88
CA LYS A 59 22.65 -3.94 -3.07
C LYS A 59 21.22 -4.34 -2.74
N ALA A 60 21.03 -5.38 -1.94
CA ALA A 60 19.70 -5.83 -1.54
C ALA A 60 18.99 -4.75 -0.72
N PHE A 61 19.74 -4.11 0.18
CA PHE A 61 19.23 -2.98 0.95
C PHE A 61 18.86 -1.79 0.05
N SER A 62 19.70 -1.40 -0.90
CA SER A 62 19.39 -0.28 -1.81
C SER A 62 18.19 -0.55 -2.73
N ILE A 63 17.96 -1.81 -3.13
CA ILE A 63 16.77 -2.22 -3.89
C ILE A 63 15.51 -2.13 -3.02
N GLY A 64 15.56 -2.64 -1.79
CA GLY A 64 14.45 -2.44 -0.84
C GLY A 64 14.18 -0.96 -0.59
N MET A 65 15.24 -0.14 -0.54
CA MET A 65 15.12 1.30 -0.41
C MET A 65 14.51 1.98 -1.64
N SER A 66 14.74 1.49 -2.86
CA SER A 66 14.13 2.10 -4.04
C SER A 66 12.61 1.87 -4.08
N CYS A 67 12.14 0.72 -3.60
CA CYS A 67 10.71 0.42 -3.51
C CYS A 67 9.97 1.38 -2.56
N HIS A 68 10.50 1.62 -1.35
CA HIS A 68 9.82 2.52 -0.40
C HIS A 68 9.74 3.95 -0.95
N ARG A 69 10.78 4.40 -1.67
CA ARG A 69 10.80 5.74 -2.27
C ARG A 69 9.70 5.92 -3.32
N LEU A 70 9.26 4.83 -3.96
CA LEU A 70 8.14 4.78 -4.89
C LEU A 70 6.79 4.54 -4.20
N GLY A 71 6.72 4.54 -2.87
CA GLY A 71 5.49 4.27 -2.14
C GLY A 71 5.10 2.79 -2.09
N VAL A 72 6.04 1.88 -2.41
CA VAL A 72 5.82 0.43 -2.32
C VAL A 72 6.49 -0.10 -1.05
N PRO A 73 5.73 -0.64 -0.08
CA PRO A 73 6.29 -1.18 1.13
C PRO A 73 7.14 -2.44 0.87
N ALA A 74 8.09 -2.71 1.74
CA ALA A 74 8.95 -3.89 1.69
C ALA A 74 9.07 -4.56 3.07
N VAL A 75 8.89 -5.88 3.08
CA VAL A 75 9.19 -6.74 4.22
C VAL A 75 10.60 -7.30 4.05
N LEU A 76 11.42 -7.17 5.08
CA LEU A 76 12.78 -7.64 5.12
C LEU A 76 12.89 -8.79 6.12
N GLY A 77 13.82 -9.73 5.90
CA GLY A 77 14.09 -10.78 6.89
C GLY A 77 14.93 -10.30 8.08
N PRO A 78 15.08 -11.13 9.13
CA PRO A 78 15.55 -10.71 10.45
C PRO A 78 16.97 -10.11 10.45
N HIS A 79 17.87 -10.62 9.61
CA HIS A 79 19.23 -10.08 9.50
C HIS A 79 19.28 -8.62 9.02
N SER A 80 18.22 -8.16 8.35
CA SER A 80 18.12 -6.80 7.82
C SER A 80 17.95 -5.75 8.93
N ALA A 81 17.60 -6.16 10.16
CA ALA A 81 17.59 -5.26 11.31
C ALA A 81 18.94 -4.53 11.51
N LYS A 82 20.04 -5.16 11.07
CA LYS A 82 21.40 -4.60 11.11
C LYS A 82 21.57 -3.33 10.26
N TYR A 83 20.70 -3.08 9.29
CA TYR A 83 20.76 -1.87 8.46
C TYR A 83 20.24 -0.61 9.17
N ARG A 84 19.59 -0.73 10.34
CA ARG A 84 19.17 0.38 11.22
C ARG A 84 18.23 1.43 10.61
N HIS A 85 17.65 1.14 9.45
CA HIS A 85 16.74 2.05 8.74
C HIS A 85 15.43 1.32 8.47
N LEU A 86 14.42 1.62 9.31
CA LEU A 86 13.07 1.10 9.22
C LEU A 86 12.09 2.26 9.18
N TYR A 87 10.97 2.09 8.48
CA TYR A 87 9.89 3.06 8.42
C TYR A 87 8.63 2.39 8.94
N LEU A 88 8.55 2.38 10.27
CA LEU A 88 7.46 1.82 11.04
C LEU A 88 6.46 2.94 11.34
N GLY A 89 5.24 2.78 10.88
CA GLY A 89 4.13 3.60 11.35
C GLY A 89 3.52 3.04 12.63
N LEU A 90 2.88 3.92 13.40
CA LEU A 90 2.14 3.59 14.62
C LEU A 90 0.65 3.59 14.28
N LYS A 91 0.03 2.41 14.23
CA LYS A 91 -1.38 2.26 13.86
C LYS A 91 -2.34 3.03 14.76
N GLU A 92 -1.95 3.28 16.01
CA GLU A 92 -2.70 4.05 17.00
C GLU A 92 -2.67 5.56 16.71
N ASN A 93 -1.60 6.06 16.07
CA ASN A 93 -1.49 7.46 15.67
C ASN A 93 -2.10 7.68 14.29
N LEU A 94 -3.43 7.61 14.24
CA LEU A 94 -4.17 7.72 12.98
C LEU A 94 -3.89 9.02 12.23
N GLU A 95 -3.67 10.14 12.91
CA GLU A 95 -3.42 11.45 12.27
C GLU A 95 -2.24 11.44 11.29
N SER A 96 -1.27 10.54 11.49
CA SER A 96 -0.12 10.36 10.59
C SER A 96 -0.50 9.79 9.21
N TYR A 97 -1.70 9.24 9.08
CA TYR A 97 -2.22 8.60 7.86
C TYR A 97 -3.31 9.44 7.17
N ASN A 98 -3.40 10.72 7.50
CA ASN A 98 -4.33 11.63 6.86
C ASN A 98 -3.99 11.80 5.37
N VAL A 99 -4.99 11.63 4.52
CA VAL A 99 -4.92 11.86 3.08
C VAL A 99 -5.90 12.93 2.64
N ARG A 100 -5.63 13.57 1.51
CA ARG A 100 -6.49 14.59 0.92
C ARG A 100 -7.23 14.05 -0.29
N ASP A 101 -8.46 14.49 -0.52
CA ASP A 101 -9.07 14.31 -1.85
C ASP A 101 -8.56 15.40 -2.79
N ILE A 102 -8.08 14.99 -3.97
CA ILE A 102 -7.58 15.88 -5.03
C ILE A 102 -8.62 16.93 -5.44
N LYS A 103 -9.92 16.60 -5.41
CA LYS A 103 -10.97 17.45 -5.98
C LYS A 103 -11.32 18.66 -5.12
N ASP A 104 -11.44 18.46 -3.81
CA ASP A 104 -11.90 19.48 -2.87
C ASP A 104 -10.87 19.82 -1.78
N GLY A 105 -9.77 19.06 -1.69
CA GLY A 105 -8.73 19.24 -0.68
C GLY A 105 -9.14 18.80 0.72
N SER A 106 -10.31 18.18 0.88
CA SER A 106 -10.78 17.69 2.18
C SER A 106 -9.85 16.60 2.73
N VAL A 107 -9.59 16.66 4.04
CA VAL A 107 -8.71 15.72 4.74
C VAL A 107 -9.53 14.59 5.32
N HIS A 108 -9.04 13.36 5.14
CA HIS A 108 -9.71 12.14 5.57
C HIS A 108 -8.70 11.16 6.15
N ASN A 109 -9.20 10.26 7.00
CA ASN A 109 -8.40 9.20 7.60
C ASN A 109 -9.00 7.82 7.31
N LEU A 110 -8.41 7.08 6.38
CA LEU A 110 -8.90 5.75 5.99
C LEU A 110 -8.22 4.59 6.74
N GLY A 111 -7.39 4.91 7.76
CA GLY A 111 -6.62 3.95 8.53
C GLY A 111 -5.13 3.88 8.13
N PRO A 112 -4.34 3.08 8.86
CA PRO A 112 -2.91 2.86 8.65
C PRO A 112 -2.62 2.03 7.39
N VAL A 113 -2.79 2.66 6.22
CA VAL A 113 -2.76 1.97 4.93
C VAL A 113 -1.79 2.62 3.94
N PRO A 114 -0.61 2.01 3.66
CA PRO A 114 0.00 0.89 4.38
C PRO A 114 0.55 1.31 5.75
N GLU A 115 0.57 0.38 6.72
CA GLU A 115 0.99 0.69 8.10
C GLU A 115 2.49 0.98 8.20
N HIS A 116 3.30 0.22 7.46
CA HIS A 116 4.74 0.36 7.42
C HIS A 116 5.21 0.45 5.98
N LEU A 117 6.29 1.19 5.74
CA LEU A 117 6.98 1.19 4.45
C LEU A 117 8.14 0.20 4.45
N ILE A 118 8.83 0.04 5.58
CA ILE A 118 9.93 -0.91 5.70
C ILE A 118 9.83 -1.61 7.05
N TYR A 119 9.52 -2.90 7.00
CA TYR A 119 9.30 -3.76 8.16
C TYR A 119 10.30 -4.92 8.15
N VAL A 120 10.77 -5.32 9.33
CA VAL A 120 11.58 -6.54 9.49
C VAL A 120 10.72 -7.59 10.17
N ALA A 121 10.47 -8.68 9.48
CA ALA A 121 9.79 -9.84 10.06
C ALA A 121 10.83 -10.84 10.58
N GLU A 122 10.53 -11.47 11.72
CA GLU A 122 11.39 -12.48 12.35
C GLU A 122 11.17 -13.86 11.74
N SER A 123 9.93 -14.18 11.37
CA SER A 123 9.54 -15.49 10.84
C SER A 123 8.87 -15.41 9.46
N MET A 124 8.86 -16.53 8.74
CA MET A 124 8.21 -16.60 7.42
C MET A 124 6.70 -16.35 7.54
N GLU A 125 6.09 -16.88 8.60
CA GLU A 125 4.68 -16.75 8.91
C GLU A 125 4.28 -15.28 9.06
N GLU A 126 5.06 -14.55 9.86
CA GLU A 126 4.90 -13.11 10.05
C GLU A 126 5.11 -12.36 8.72
N ALA A 127 6.16 -12.70 7.98
CA ALA A 127 6.45 -12.07 6.70
C ALA A 127 5.31 -12.23 5.70
N MET A 128 4.68 -13.41 5.64
CA MET A 128 3.55 -13.67 4.75
C MET A 128 2.32 -12.84 5.16
N VAL A 129 2.01 -12.77 6.45
CA VAL A 129 0.92 -11.93 6.97
C VAL A 129 1.17 -10.47 6.67
N MET A 130 2.39 -9.98 6.91
CA MET A 130 2.77 -8.59 6.63
C MET A 130 2.76 -8.27 5.13
N CYS A 131 3.19 -9.19 4.25
CA CYS A 131 3.11 -8.97 2.81
C CYS A 131 1.66 -8.75 2.34
N CYS A 132 0.70 -9.51 2.87
CA CYS A 132 -0.71 -9.34 2.56
C CYS A 132 -1.28 -8.04 3.15
N LYS A 133 -0.98 -7.76 4.42
CA LYS A 133 -1.42 -6.56 5.13
C LYS A 133 -0.87 -5.26 4.51
N LEU A 134 0.36 -5.28 4.03
CA LEU A 134 0.98 -4.10 3.40
C LEU A 134 0.51 -3.88 1.94
N CYS A 135 -0.36 -4.73 1.40
CA CYS A 135 -0.97 -4.53 0.08
C CYS A 135 -2.27 -3.71 0.10
N PHE A 136 -2.84 -3.42 1.28
CA PHE A 136 -4.02 -2.56 1.40
C PHE A 136 -3.74 -1.14 0.91
N ARG A 137 -4.72 -0.49 0.27
CA ARG A 137 -4.59 0.88 -0.27
C ARG A 137 -5.82 1.73 -0.01
N ASN A 138 -5.61 3.05 0.10
CA ASN A 138 -6.66 4.03 0.32
C ASN A 138 -7.77 3.95 -0.74
N ASN A 139 -7.39 3.80 -2.00
CA ASN A 139 -8.30 3.73 -3.14
C ASN A 139 -8.74 2.30 -3.54
N ASP A 140 -8.69 1.33 -2.63
CA ASP A 140 -9.23 0.01 -2.94
C ASP A 140 -10.74 0.10 -3.23
N LEU A 141 -11.19 -0.56 -4.31
CA LEU A 141 -12.63 -0.76 -4.53
C LEU A 141 -13.18 -1.76 -3.51
N PRO A 142 -14.47 -1.68 -3.13
CA PRO A 142 -15.06 -2.58 -2.14
C PRO A 142 -14.80 -4.06 -2.44
N GLU A 143 -14.97 -4.50 -3.69
CA GLU A 143 -14.74 -5.89 -4.09
C GLU A 143 -13.26 -6.30 -3.95
N GLY A 144 -12.35 -5.39 -4.29
CA GLY A 144 -10.92 -5.59 -4.14
C GLY A 144 -10.49 -5.62 -2.67
N ARG A 145 -11.11 -4.79 -1.83
CA ARG A 145 -10.87 -4.72 -0.39
C ARG A 145 -11.39 -5.98 0.31
N GLN A 146 -12.60 -6.44 -0.02
CA GLN A 146 -13.13 -7.72 0.46
C GLN A 146 -12.15 -8.86 0.20
N LEU A 147 -11.62 -8.97 -1.03
CA LEU A 147 -10.65 -10.02 -1.37
C LEU A 147 -9.36 -9.92 -0.54
N LYS A 148 -8.85 -8.70 -0.31
CA LYS A 148 -7.67 -8.50 0.55
C LYS A 148 -7.94 -8.86 2.00
N ILE A 149 -9.12 -8.53 2.52
CA ILE A 149 -9.54 -8.90 3.89
C ILE A 149 -9.66 -10.41 4.01
N THR A 150 -10.31 -11.08 3.07
CA THR A 150 -10.40 -12.55 3.05
C THR A 150 -9.00 -13.18 3.08
N ASN A 151 -8.09 -12.75 2.19
CA ASN A 151 -6.73 -13.28 2.16
C ASN A 151 -5.97 -13.01 3.46
N TYR A 152 -6.15 -11.82 4.05
CA TYR A 152 -5.52 -11.46 5.31
C TYR A 152 -6.01 -12.35 6.45
N ILE A 153 -7.34 -12.54 6.56
CA ILE A 153 -7.97 -13.42 7.55
C ILE A 153 -7.50 -14.86 7.36
N ASP A 154 -7.51 -15.39 6.14
CA ASP A 154 -7.16 -16.78 5.86
C ASP A 154 -5.71 -17.08 6.25
N ILE A 155 -4.78 -16.20 5.86
CA ILE A 155 -3.35 -16.37 6.17
C ILE A 155 -3.12 -16.19 7.67
N TYR A 156 -3.78 -15.22 8.30
CA TYR A 156 -3.65 -15.01 9.74
C TYR A 156 -4.22 -16.19 10.54
N LYS A 157 -5.41 -16.71 10.19
CA LYS A 157 -5.99 -17.91 10.81
C LYS A 157 -5.10 -19.13 10.59
N LYS A 158 -4.50 -19.29 9.41
CA LYS A 158 -3.58 -20.40 9.11
C LYS A 158 -2.35 -20.42 10.02
N TYR A 159 -1.75 -19.26 10.30
CA TYR A 159 -0.48 -19.19 11.05
C TYR A 159 -0.66 -18.89 12.55
N TYR A 160 -1.70 -18.17 12.93
CA TYR A 160 -1.94 -17.73 14.31
C TYR A 160 -3.21 -18.33 14.95
N GLY A 161 -4.02 -19.09 14.19
CA GLY A 161 -5.17 -19.83 14.72
C GLY A 161 -6.34 -18.96 15.23
N ARG A 162 -6.31 -17.65 14.98
CA ARG A 162 -7.30 -16.67 15.47
C ARG A 162 -7.60 -15.62 14.41
N MET A 163 -8.60 -14.76 14.65
CA MET A 163 -8.88 -13.60 13.81
C MET A 163 -7.86 -12.47 14.06
N PRO A 164 -7.47 -11.67 13.05
CA PRO A 164 -6.67 -10.48 13.29
C PRO A 164 -7.42 -9.47 14.18
N ASP A 165 -6.70 -8.90 15.15
CA ASP A 165 -7.24 -7.94 16.14
C ASP A 165 -7.40 -6.51 15.58
N ASP A 166 -6.75 -6.22 14.48
CA ASP A 166 -6.63 -4.91 13.86
C ASP A 166 -7.48 -4.74 12.59
N LEU A 167 -8.39 -5.67 12.29
CA LEU A 167 -9.26 -5.63 11.11
C LEU A 167 -10.08 -4.33 10.99
N HIS A 168 -10.47 -3.75 12.13
CA HIS A 168 -11.24 -2.50 12.20
C HIS A 168 -10.53 -1.31 11.53
N TYR A 169 -9.20 -1.36 11.39
CA TYR A 169 -8.42 -0.36 10.67
C TYR A 169 -8.52 -0.47 9.15
N TYR A 170 -8.87 -1.64 8.61
CA TYR A 170 -8.83 -1.94 7.18
C TYR A 170 -10.22 -2.03 6.53
N ILE A 171 -11.28 -1.98 7.33
CA ILE A 171 -12.68 -1.95 6.90
C ILE A 171 -13.17 -0.51 6.96
N ARG A 172 -13.55 0.08 5.82
CA ARG A 172 -14.08 1.45 5.78
C ARG A 172 -15.58 1.47 5.96
N ASP A 173 -16.30 0.57 5.33
CA ASP A 173 -17.75 0.45 5.43
C ASP A 173 -18.17 -1.03 5.40
N GLU A 174 -19.48 -1.29 5.49
CA GLU A 174 -20.01 -2.65 5.41
C GLU A 174 -19.78 -3.32 4.05
N PHE A 175 -19.54 -2.56 2.99
CA PHE A 175 -19.27 -3.09 1.66
C PHE A 175 -17.85 -3.65 1.54
N ASP A 176 -16.93 -3.29 2.45
CA ASP A 176 -15.61 -3.91 2.51
C ASP A 176 -15.64 -5.31 3.17
N ILE A 177 -16.76 -5.71 3.80
CA ILE A 177 -16.84 -6.95 4.59
C ILE A 177 -17.14 -8.17 3.71
N PRO A 178 -16.29 -9.21 3.73
CA PRO A 178 -16.58 -10.46 3.03
C PRO A 178 -17.84 -11.15 3.55
N TYR A 179 -18.72 -11.59 2.65
CA TYR A 179 -20.00 -12.21 3.00
C TYR A 179 -19.85 -13.44 3.92
N ALA A 180 -18.84 -14.28 3.67
CA ALA A 180 -18.64 -15.55 4.38
C ALA A 180 -18.33 -15.38 5.88
N ALA A 181 -17.77 -14.24 6.29
CA ALA A 181 -17.37 -13.97 7.67
C ALA A 181 -18.05 -12.70 8.22
N LYS A 182 -19.19 -12.28 7.63
CA LYS A 182 -19.82 -11.00 7.94
C LYS A 182 -20.19 -10.89 9.43
N ASP A 183 -20.83 -11.90 9.99
CA ASP A 183 -21.30 -11.85 11.39
C ASP A 183 -20.12 -11.77 12.38
N GLU A 184 -19.12 -12.64 12.22
CA GLU A 184 -17.88 -12.65 13.04
C GLU A 184 -17.14 -11.29 12.97
N ILE A 185 -17.02 -10.72 11.76
CA ILE A 185 -16.36 -9.42 11.57
C ILE A 185 -17.18 -8.30 12.21
N MET A 186 -18.51 -8.28 12.05
CA MET A 186 -19.36 -7.24 12.62
C MET A 186 -19.34 -7.24 14.15
N GLU A 187 -19.23 -8.40 14.79
CA GLU A 187 -19.04 -8.49 16.25
C GLU A 187 -17.72 -7.84 16.69
N LEU A 188 -16.63 -8.11 15.96
CA LEU A 188 -15.31 -7.51 16.23
C LEU A 188 -15.31 -5.99 16.01
N LEU A 189 -15.96 -5.51 14.94
CA LEU A 189 -16.09 -4.08 14.66
C LEU A 189 -16.86 -3.37 15.77
N LYS A 190 -17.98 -3.95 16.24
CA LYS A 190 -18.74 -3.41 17.37
C LYS A 190 -17.91 -3.37 18.65
N ALA A 191 -17.18 -4.43 18.94
CA ALA A 191 -16.30 -4.48 20.12
C ALA A 191 -15.17 -3.43 20.06
N ALA A 192 -14.70 -3.10 18.86
CA ALA A 192 -13.67 -2.08 18.62
C ALA A 192 -14.21 -0.64 18.55
N GLY A 193 -15.52 -0.43 18.70
CA GLY A 193 -16.14 0.90 18.56
C GLY A 193 -15.99 1.49 17.15
N TRP A 194 -15.98 0.63 16.13
CA TRP A 194 -15.80 1.04 14.74
C TRP A 194 -16.98 1.86 14.22
N GLU A 195 -16.66 2.93 13.48
CA GLU A 195 -17.62 3.75 12.75
C GLU A 195 -17.31 3.73 11.24
N PRO A 196 -18.34 3.66 10.37
CA PRO A 196 -18.13 3.71 8.93
C PRO A 196 -17.45 5.00 8.47
N LYS A 197 -16.44 4.84 7.63
CA LYS A 197 -15.68 5.90 6.98
C LYS A 197 -16.10 6.01 5.52
N LYS A 198 -16.29 7.24 5.05
CA LYS A 198 -16.62 7.49 3.64
C LYS A 198 -15.41 7.17 2.75
N PRO A 199 -15.55 6.27 1.75
CA PRO A 199 -14.48 6.03 0.79
C PRO A 199 -14.16 7.28 -0.03
N ILE A 200 -12.88 7.49 -0.32
CA ILE A 200 -12.37 8.59 -1.13
C ILE A 200 -12.05 8.06 -2.51
N LYS A 201 -12.43 8.80 -3.56
CA LYS A 201 -12.18 8.38 -4.95
C LYS A 201 -10.82 8.82 -5.48
N SER A 202 -10.23 9.86 -4.89
CA SER A 202 -9.00 10.45 -5.40
C SER A 202 -8.05 10.86 -4.26
N PRO A 203 -7.55 9.90 -3.46
CA PRO A 203 -6.64 10.18 -2.36
C PRO A 203 -5.24 10.61 -2.84
N THR A 204 -4.66 11.57 -2.15
CA THR A 204 -3.27 12.03 -2.33
C THR A 204 -2.69 12.53 -1.00
N LEU A 205 -1.37 12.40 -0.82
CA LEU A 205 -0.62 13.08 0.24
C LEU A 205 -0.13 14.46 -0.19
N LEU A 206 -0.22 14.78 -1.48
CA LEU A 206 0.26 16.03 -2.04
C LEU A 206 -0.75 17.16 -1.82
N ASP A 207 -0.28 18.40 -1.89
CA ASP A 207 -1.21 19.50 -2.13
C ASP A 207 -1.76 19.33 -3.56
N PRO A 208 -3.09 19.38 -3.79
CA PRO A 208 -3.66 19.32 -5.13
C PRO A 208 -3.03 20.32 -6.13
N LYS A 209 -2.48 21.44 -5.66
CA LYS A 209 -1.76 22.43 -6.48
C LYS A 209 -0.39 21.95 -6.95
N GLU A 210 0.24 21.01 -6.26
CA GLU A 210 1.55 20.44 -6.62
C GLU A 210 1.44 19.30 -7.65
N ILE A 211 0.23 18.92 -8.06
CA ILE A 211 0.02 17.81 -8.99
C ILE A 211 0.28 18.28 -10.42
N TRP A 212 1.53 18.07 -10.86
CA TRP A 212 2.04 18.47 -12.17
C TRP A 212 1.19 17.97 -13.34
N THR A 213 0.70 16.72 -13.30
CA THR A 213 -0.08 16.16 -14.42
C THR A 213 -1.29 17.02 -14.74
N TYR A 214 -2.03 17.50 -13.73
CA TYR A 214 -3.23 18.31 -13.97
C TYR A 214 -2.89 19.70 -14.48
N GLU A 215 -1.82 20.30 -13.98
CA GLU A 215 -1.32 21.59 -14.47
C GLU A 215 -0.89 21.48 -15.94
N ALA A 216 -0.07 20.48 -16.27
CA ALA A 216 0.40 20.24 -17.62
C ALA A 216 -0.75 19.93 -18.60
N MET A 217 -1.76 19.17 -18.18
CA MET A 217 -2.96 18.91 -18.98
C MET A 217 -3.76 20.20 -19.24
N ARG A 218 -3.86 21.12 -18.26
CA ARG A 218 -4.46 22.45 -18.47
C ARG A 218 -3.67 23.30 -19.45
N GLN A 219 -2.35 23.13 -19.51
CA GLN A 219 -1.47 23.76 -20.50
C GLN A 219 -1.53 23.08 -21.89
N GLY A 220 -2.39 22.09 -22.09
CA GLY A 220 -2.54 21.37 -23.36
C GLY A 220 -1.45 20.33 -23.64
N LYS A 221 -0.55 20.07 -22.68
CA LYS A 221 0.44 18.99 -22.80
C LYS A 221 -0.27 17.65 -22.71
N LYS A 222 0.16 16.69 -23.54
CA LYS A 222 -0.39 15.34 -23.52
C LYS A 222 0.46 14.44 -22.63
N TRP A 223 -0.19 13.55 -21.89
CA TRP A 223 0.44 12.64 -20.93
C TRP A 223 1.49 11.68 -21.55
N TYR A 224 1.49 11.52 -22.87
CA TYR A 224 2.40 10.66 -23.62
C TYR A 224 3.49 11.45 -24.37
N THR A 225 3.44 12.79 -24.39
CA THR A 225 4.42 13.65 -25.06
C THR A 225 5.48 14.21 -24.11
N VAL A 226 5.30 14.00 -22.80
CA VAL A 226 6.19 14.47 -21.72
C VAL A 226 6.42 13.34 -20.73
#